data_AF-A0A4Q3CL95-F1
#
_entry.id   AF-A0A4Q3CL95-F1
#
_cell.length_a   1.000
_cell.length_b   1.000
_cell.length_c   1.000
_cell.angle_alpha   90.00
_cell.angle_beta   90.00
_cell.angle_gamma   90.00
#
_symmetry.space_group_name_H-M   'P 1'
#
loop_
_entity.id
_entity.type
_entity.pdbx_description
1 polymer ?
#
loop_
_entity_poly.entity_id
_entity_poly.type
_entity_poly.pdbx_seq_one_letter_code
_entity_poly.pdbx_strand_id
1 'polypeptide(L)'
;MAHPVVINLSEIRNPDSAKLYRSSRVQSQLDHVGVEITVLLGRSLMPMQQLLRMGRGAVIQLDTNENDEVWILANNHPIARGELIIENDKISV
;
A
#
# COMPACT_ATOMS: atom_id res chain seq x y z
N MET A 1 -13.81 22.00 -16.17
CA MET A 1 -15.11 22.50 -16.65
C MET A 1 -15.92 21.30 -17.11
N ALA A 2 -16.93 20.88 -16.34
CA ALA A 2 -17.75 19.72 -16.66
C ALA A 2 -18.87 20.14 -17.63
N HIS A 3 -18.93 19.51 -18.80
CA HIS A 3 -20.05 19.68 -19.72
C HIS A 3 -21.20 18.76 -19.28
N PRO A 4 -22.43 19.27 -19.11
CA PRO A 4 -23.56 18.43 -18.73
C PRO A 4 -24.00 17.58 -19.94
N VAL A 5 -24.09 16.27 -19.73
CA VAL A 5 -24.70 15.34 -20.69
C VAL A 5 -26.22 15.43 -20.54
N VAL A 6 -26.90 15.92 -21.57
CA VAL A 6 -28.37 15.96 -21.64
C VAL A 6 -28.84 14.65 -22.27
N ILE A 7 -29.43 13.76 -21.47
CA ILE A 7 -30.00 12.50 -21.97
C ILE A 7 -31.42 12.78 -22.45
N ASN A 8 -31.65 12.63 -23.76
CA ASN A 8 -32.99 12.73 -24.32
C ASN A 8 -33.76 11.42 -24.06
N LEU A 9 -34.89 11.50 -23.35
CA LEU A 9 -35.67 10.33 -22.91
C LEU A 9 -36.29 9.54 -24.08
N SER A 10 -36.25 10.07 -25.30
CA SER A 10 -36.76 9.44 -26.53
C SER A 10 -35.87 8.32 -27.07
N GLU A 11 -34.61 8.20 -26.64
CA GLU A 11 -33.63 7.23 -27.15
C GLU A 11 -33.58 5.89 -26.39
N ILE A 12 -34.35 5.75 -25.30
CA ILE A 12 -34.36 4.54 -24.45
C ILE A 12 -35.13 3.37 -25.10
N ARG A 13 -35.87 3.60 -26.19
CA ARG A 13 -36.71 2.57 -26.85
C ARG A 13 -35.97 1.69 -27.87
N ASN A 14 -34.63 1.70 -27.88
CA ASN A 14 -33.85 0.78 -28.72
C ASN A 14 -33.00 -0.18 -27.85
N PRO A 15 -33.27 -1.49 -27.86
CA PRO A 15 -32.50 -2.47 -27.09
C PRO A 15 -31.01 -2.58 -27.52
N ASP A 16 -30.64 -2.07 -28.70
CA ASP A 16 -29.25 -2.07 -29.18
C ASP A 16 -28.38 -0.95 -28.60
N SER A 17 -28.98 0.02 -27.90
CA SER A 17 -28.29 1.16 -27.27
C SER A 17 -27.45 0.77 -26.03
N ALA A 18 -27.64 -0.44 -25.50
CA ALA A 18 -26.89 -0.94 -24.33
C ALA A 18 -25.37 -1.07 -24.59
N LYS A 19 -24.92 -1.05 -25.86
CA LYS A 19 -23.48 -1.10 -26.21
C LYS A 19 -22.75 0.24 -26.10
N LEU A 20 -23.44 1.37 -25.91
CA LEU A 20 -22.83 2.69 -25.83
C LEU A 20 -22.34 3.07 -24.41
N TYR A 21 -22.71 2.29 -23.39
CA TYR A 21 -22.18 2.39 -22.03
C TYR A 21 -20.97 1.49 -21.79
N ARG A 22 -20.17 1.22 -22.83
CA ARG A 22 -18.87 0.59 -22.61
C ARG A 22 -17.95 1.64 -22.01
N SER A 23 -18.03 1.76 -20.68
CA SER A 23 -17.08 2.43 -19.81
C SER A 23 -15.68 2.23 -20.39
N SER A 24 -15.15 3.30 -20.96
CA SER A 24 -13.78 3.37 -21.38
C SER A 24 -12.95 3.06 -20.13
N ARG A 25 -12.13 2.00 -20.19
CA ARG A 25 -11.05 1.84 -19.22
C ARG A 25 -10.13 3.03 -19.41
N VAL A 26 -10.40 4.09 -18.66
CA VAL A 26 -9.46 5.18 -18.48
C VAL A 26 -8.34 4.56 -17.66
N GLN A 27 -7.26 4.15 -18.32
CA GLN A 27 -6.01 3.89 -17.63
C GLN A 27 -5.65 5.21 -16.96
N SER A 28 -5.86 5.28 -15.65
CA SER A 28 -5.66 6.52 -14.92
C SER A 28 -4.16 6.77 -14.92
N GLN A 29 -3.73 8.02 -15.16
CA GLN A 29 -2.32 8.39 -15.03
C GLN A 29 -1.78 8.07 -13.62
N LEU A 30 -2.69 7.90 -12.65
CA LEU A 30 -2.41 7.43 -11.29
C LEU A 30 -1.78 6.03 -11.24
N ASP A 31 -2.03 5.17 -12.22
CA ASP A 31 -1.48 3.80 -12.26
C ASP A 31 0.06 3.80 -12.44
N HIS A 32 0.62 4.92 -12.91
CA HIS A 32 2.06 5.08 -13.12
C HIS A 32 2.77 5.81 -11.96
N VAL A 33 2.03 6.18 -10.91
CA VAL A 33 2.61 6.84 -9.74
C VAL A 33 3.26 5.79 -8.85
N GLY A 34 4.58 5.88 -8.69
CA GLY A 34 5.31 5.04 -7.75
C GLY A 34 4.95 5.35 -6.30
N VAL A 35 4.70 4.31 -5.51
CA VAL A 35 4.46 4.40 -4.07
C VAL A 35 5.56 3.63 -3.36
N GLU A 36 6.17 4.23 -2.34
CA GLU A 36 7.14 3.52 -1.51
C GLU A 36 6.40 2.63 -0.52
N ILE A 37 6.65 1.33 -0.62
CA ILE A 37 6.13 0.34 0.33
C ILE A 37 7.24 -0.01 1.31
N THR A 38 6.99 0.21 2.59
CA THR A 38 7.90 -0.12 3.68
C THR A 38 7.25 -1.14 4.60
N VAL A 39 7.96 -2.23 4.88
CA VAL A 39 7.53 -3.20 5.90
C VAL A 39 8.30 -2.92 7.18
N LEU A 40 7.57 -2.72 8.27
CA LEU A 40 8.15 -2.49 9.59
C LEU A 40 8.17 -3.78 10.39
N LEU A 41 9.37 -4.32 10.59
CA LEU A 41 9.60 -5.56 11.35
C LEU A 41 9.43 -5.35 12.85
N GLY A 42 9.77 -4.17 13.37
CA GLY A 42 9.64 -3.85 14.78
C GLY A 42 10.27 -2.51 15.11
N ARG A 43 10.03 -2.03 16.33
CA ARG A 43 10.55 -0.76 16.85
C ARG A 43 11.36 -1.03 18.11
N SER A 44 12.22 -0.10 18.47
CA SER A 44 12.92 -0.14 19.76
C SER A 44 13.06 1.28 20.28
N LEU A 45 12.65 1.50 21.52
CA LEU A 45 12.84 2.75 22.22
C LEU A 45 14.11 2.64 23.07
N MET A 46 15.09 3.49 22.79
CA MET A 46 16.34 3.50 23.53
C MET A 46 16.81 4.92 23.89
N PRO A 47 17.43 5.12 25.07
CA PRO A 47 18.03 6.40 25.42
C PRO A 47 19.17 6.78 24.45
N MET A 48 19.28 8.07 24.14
CA MET A 48 20.31 8.59 23.24
C MET A 48 21.72 8.20 23.68
N GLN A 49 22.03 8.25 24.99
CA GLN A 49 23.33 7.83 25.52
C GLN A 49 23.64 6.36 25.25
N GLN A 50 22.62 5.48 25.26
CA GLN A 50 22.81 4.06 24.95
C GLN A 50 23.13 3.89 23.46
N LEU A 51 22.40 4.57 22.58
CA LEU A 51 22.64 4.54 21.13
C LEU A 51 24.04 5.04 20.78
N LEU A 52 24.47 6.16 21.35
CA LEU A 52 25.80 6.74 21.11
C LEU A 52 26.96 5.89 21.62
N ARG A 53 26.71 5.02 22.61
CA ARG A 53 27.72 4.10 23.17
C ARG A 53 27.76 2.75 22.45
N MET A 54 26.88 2.53 21.47
CA MET A 54 26.92 1.29 20.68
C MET A 54 28.21 1.20 19.87
N GLY A 55 28.90 0.07 20.02
CA GLY A 55 30.09 -0.25 19.25
C GLY A 55 29.81 -1.28 18.16
N ARG A 56 30.88 -1.76 17.52
CA ARG A 56 30.79 -2.85 16.55
C ARG A 56 30.23 -4.11 17.23
N GLY A 57 29.28 -4.76 16.57
CA GLY A 57 28.64 -5.98 17.06
C GLY A 57 27.55 -5.76 18.11
N ALA A 58 27.12 -4.52 18.36
CA ALA A 58 25.98 -4.26 19.22
C ALA A 58 24.68 -4.77 18.57
N VAL A 59 23.87 -5.51 19.33
CA VAL A 59 22.58 -6.07 18.91
C VAL A 59 21.46 -5.26 19.57
N ILE A 60 20.48 -4.82 18.79
CA ILE A 60 19.27 -4.14 19.29
C ILE A 60 18.11 -5.13 19.20
N GLN A 61 17.47 -5.39 20.34
CA GLN A 61 16.21 -6.12 20.37
C GLN A 61 15.08 -5.18 19.94
N LEU A 62 14.24 -5.67 19.04
CA LEU A 62 13.00 -5.01 18.64
C LEU A 62 11.86 -5.48 19.55
N ASP A 63 10.77 -4.72 19.58
CA ASP A 63 9.55 -5.00 20.35
C ASP A 63 8.62 -6.05 19.71
N THR A 64 9.09 -6.75 18.68
CA THR A 64 8.32 -7.67 17.85
C THR A 64 8.91 -9.08 17.93
N ASN A 65 8.04 -10.09 18.05
CA ASN A 65 8.41 -11.50 18.07
C ASN A 65 8.28 -12.14 16.68
N GLU A 66 8.83 -13.35 16.51
CA GLU A 66 8.85 -14.07 15.22
C GLU A 66 7.46 -14.35 14.64
N ASN A 67 6.43 -14.47 15.48
CA ASN A 67 5.06 -14.79 15.06
C ASN A 67 4.14 -13.55 15.03
N ASP A 68 4.68 -12.36 15.26
CA ASP A 68 3.88 -11.14 15.30
C ASP A 68 3.66 -10.61 13.88
N GLU A 69 2.45 -10.12 13.62
CA GLU A 69 2.17 -9.44 12.36
C GLU A 69 3.02 -8.16 12.21
N VAL A 70 3.51 -7.90 11.00
CA VAL A 70 4.29 -6.71 10.63
C VAL A 70 3.38 -5.61 10.08
N TRP A 71 3.83 -4.35 10.18
CA TRP A 71 3.11 -3.23 9.58
C TRP A 71 3.58 -3.00 8.16
N ILE A 72 2.64 -2.83 7.24
CA ILE A 72 2.91 -2.44 5.86
C ILE A 72 2.51 -0.97 5.72
N LEU A 73 3.49 -0.16 5.32
CA LEU A 73 3.37 1.29 5.18
C LEU A 73 3.43 1.63 3.69
N ALA A 74 2.59 2.55 3.25
CA ALA A 74 2.71 3.24 1.98
C ALA A 74 3.05 4.70 2.24
N ASN A 75 4.18 5.18 1.75
CA ASN A 75 4.68 6.54 2.02
C ASN A 75 4.61 6.89 3.52
N ASN A 76 5.11 5.99 4.36
CA ASN A 76 5.12 6.12 5.82
C ASN A 76 3.74 6.15 6.50
N HIS A 77 2.66 5.82 5.78
CA HIS A 77 1.32 5.67 6.32
C HIS A 77 0.93 4.20 6.44
N PRO A 78 0.46 3.70 7.60
CA PRO A 78 0.09 2.30 7.76
C PRO A 78 -1.16 1.98 6.93
N ILE A 79 -1.05 1.00 6.05
CA ILE A 79 -2.14 0.58 5.15
C ILE A 79 -2.60 -0.86 5.39
N ALA A 80 -1.74 -1.72 5.95
CA ALA A 80 -2.06 -3.13 6.16
C ALA A 80 -1.20 -3.76 7.27
N ARG A 81 -1.63 -4.95 7.68
CA ARG A 81 -0.94 -5.88 8.58
C ARG A 81 -0.76 -7.20 7.83
N GLY A 82 0.33 -7.91 8.09
CA GLY A 82 0.61 -9.19 7.44
C GLY A 82 1.55 -10.05 8.27
N GLU A 83 1.56 -11.35 8.00
CA GLU A 83 2.47 -12.31 8.62
C GLU A 83 3.79 -12.33 7.85
N LEU A 84 4.91 -12.35 8.56
CA LEU A 84 6.23 -12.41 7.95
C LEU A 84 6.63 -13.87 7.73
N ILE A 85 6.87 -14.26 6.49
CA ILE A 85 7.36 -15.59 6.15
C ILE A 85 8.82 -15.47 5.69
N ILE A 86 9.71 -16.18 6.37
CA ILE A 86 11.14 -16.22 6.05
C ILE A 86 11.47 -17.60 5.48
N GLU A 87 11.86 -17.64 4.20
CA GLU A 87 12.24 -18.88 3.51
C GLU A 87 13.56 -18.70 2.77
N ASN A 88 14.58 -19.50 3.09
CA ASN A 88 15.88 -19.51 2.41
C ASN A 88 16.50 -18.10 2.25
N ASP A 89 16.57 -17.34 3.35
CA ASP A 89 17.03 -15.94 3.42
C ASP A 89 16.17 -14.92 2.66
N LYS A 90 15.01 -15.32 2.14
CA LYS A 90 14.03 -14.41 1.53
C LYS A 90 12.92 -14.08 2.52
N ILE A 91 12.57 -12.81 2.57
CA ILE A 91 11.48 -12.29 3.39
C ILE A 91 10.28 -12.04 2.48
N SER A 92 9.14 -12.62 2.83
CA SER A 92 7.86 -12.43 2.13
C SER A 92 6.79 -11.97 3.14
N VAL A 93 5.83 -11.18 2.67
CA VAL A 93 4.69 -10.65 3.43
C VAL A 93 3.43 -10.83 2.59
#